data_AF-A0A9X6WGC3-F1
#
_entry.id   AF-A0A9X6WGC3-F1
#
_cell.length_a   1.000
_cell.length_b   1.000
_cell.length_c   1.000
_cell.angle_alpha   90.00
_cell.angle_beta   90.00
_cell.angle_gamma   90.00
#
_symmetry.space_group_name_H-M   'P 1'
#
loop_
_entity.id
_entity.type
_entity.pdbx_description
1 polymer ?
#
loop_
_entity_poly.entity_id
_entity_poly.type
_entity_poly.pdbx_seq_one_letter_code
_entity_poly.pdbx_strand_id
1 'polypeptide(L)'
;LDEFGVRFDDLAQVTPKREEKNKIFGICDAICEDKEMSAYLLESKKVPVKKLMKVINVSNNIYKQYECYIIAIALMQIFKYEYLTFL
;
A
#
# COMPACT_ATOMS: atom_id res chain seq x y z
N LEU A 1 0.00 -12.83 -2.32
CA LEU A 1 -0.98 -11.75 -2.57
C LEU A 1 -2.41 -12.22 -2.36
N ASP A 2 -2.76 -13.46 -2.74
CA ASP A 2 -4.09 -14.05 -2.46
C ASP A 2 -4.51 -13.98 -0.99
N GLU A 3 -3.59 -14.16 -0.05
CA GLU A 3 -3.88 -14.00 1.38
C GLU A 3 -4.38 -12.59 1.76
N PHE A 4 -4.07 -11.58 0.95
CA PHE A 4 -4.49 -10.19 1.08
C PHE A 4 -5.69 -9.85 0.17
N GLY A 5 -6.29 -10.85 -0.48
CA GLY A 5 -7.41 -10.65 -1.40
C GLY A 5 -7.02 -9.92 -2.69
N VAL A 6 -5.74 -9.92 -3.06
CA VAL A 6 -5.24 -9.23 -4.26
C VAL A 6 -4.95 -10.26 -5.36
N ARG A 7 -5.72 -10.25 -6.45
CA ARG A 7 -5.45 -11.04 -7.66
C ARG A 7 -4.72 -10.18 -8.70
N PHE A 8 -3.92 -10.82 -9.56
CA PHE A 8 -3.19 -10.11 -10.63
C PHE A 8 -4.13 -9.39 -11.62
N ASP A 9 -5.28 -9.99 -11.93
CA ASP A 9 -6.28 -9.38 -12.81
C ASP A 9 -6.83 -8.07 -12.21
N ASP A 10 -6.95 -7.99 -10.88
CA ASP A 10 -7.41 -6.78 -10.19
C ASP A 10 -6.38 -5.66 -10.34
N LEU A 11 -5.10 -5.98 -10.18
CA LEU A 11 -4.00 -5.01 -10.32
C LEU A 11 -3.92 -4.42 -11.73
N ALA A 12 -4.14 -5.24 -12.76
CA ALA A 12 -4.17 -4.77 -14.15
C ALA A 12 -5.32 -3.77 -14.38
N GLN A 13 -6.49 -4.00 -13.76
CA GLN A 13 -7.65 -3.12 -13.89
C GLN A 13 -7.48 -1.80 -13.14
N VAL A 14 -6.80 -1.80 -11.99
CA VAL A 14 -6.63 -0.60 -11.15
C VAL A 14 -5.25 0.04 -11.29
N THR A 15 -4.54 -0.19 -12.39
CA THR A 15 -3.23 0.43 -12.59
C THR A 15 -3.38 1.96 -12.64
N PRO A 16 -2.69 2.70 -11.74
CA PRO A 16 -2.91 4.13 -11.62
C PRO A 16 -2.36 4.91 -12.82
N LYS A 17 -3.09 5.97 -13.16
CA LYS A 17 -2.64 6.96 -14.13
C LYS A 17 -1.38 7.68 -13.64
N ARG A 18 -0.63 8.27 -14.56
CA ARG A 18 0.61 9.01 -14.25
C ARG A 18 0.43 10.05 -13.14
N GLU A 19 -0.71 10.72 -13.11
CA GLU A 19 -1.04 11.78 -12.14
C GLU A 19 -1.32 11.26 -10.71
N GLU A 20 -1.73 10.00 -10.57
CA GLU A 20 -2.06 9.38 -9.28
C GLU A 20 -0.92 8.54 -8.72
N LYS A 21 0.02 8.10 -9.57
CA LYS A 21 1.18 7.29 -9.17
C LYS A 21 1.96 7.90 -8.02
N ASN A 22 2.28 9.19 -8.07
CA ASN A 22 3.06 9.85 -7.02
C ASN A 22 2.30 9.86 -5.67
N LYS A 23 0.98 10.02 -5.70
CA LYS A 23 0.14 9.95 -4.48
C LYS A 23 0.14 8.55 -3.89
N ILE A 24 0.02 7.53 -4.74
CA ILE A 24 -0.02 6.13 -4.33
C ILE A 24 1.34 5.67 -3.80
N PHE A 25 2.45 6.06 -4.45
CA PHE A 25 3.78 5.78 -3.92
C PHE A 25 4.00 6.47 -2.57
N GLY A 26 3.60 7.74 -2.43
CA GLY A 26 3.65 8.42 -1.13
C GLY A 26 2.81 7.74 -0.04
N ILE A 27 1.66 7.13 -0.40
CA ILE A 27 0.91 6.27 0.54
C ILE A 27 1.74 5.05 0.95
N CYS A 28 2.35 4.34 -0.01
CA CYS A 28 3.11 3.12 0.25
C CYS A 28 4.36 3.41 1.10
N ASP A 29 5.07 4.49 0.79
CA ASP A 29 6.24 4.94 1.55
C ASP A 29 5.84 5.25 3.00
N ALA A 30 4.74 5.98 3.21
CA ALA A 30 4.23 6.27 4.56
C ALA A 30 3.82 5.01 5.35
N ILE A 31 3.31 3.97 4.67
CA ILE A 31 3.01 2.68 5.32
C ILE A 31 4.31 1.99 5.74
N CYS A 32 5.33 1.96 4.88
CA CYS A 32 6.59 1.27 5.12
C CYS A 32 7.46 1.95 6.18
N GLU A 33 7.40 3.28 6.28
CA GLU A 33 8.17 4.06 7.26
C GLU A 33 7.58 3.99 8.68
N ASP A 34 6.28 3.70 8.80
CA ASP A 34 5.58 3.58 10.09
C ASP A 34 5.35 2.11 10.46
N LYS A 35 6.09 1.62 11.46
CA LYS A 35 6.04 0.22 11.92
C LYS A 35 4.63 -0.24 12.30
N GLU A 36 3.81 0.62 12.89
CA GLU A 36 2.43 0.24 13.28
C GLU A 36 1.53 0.13 12.05
N MET A 37 1.72 0.99 11.03
CA MET A 37 0.99 0.89 9.76
C MET A 37 1.37 -0.38 9.00
N SER A 38 2.66 -0.70 8.96
CA SER A 38 3.15 -1.95 8.37
C SER A 38 2.60 -3.18 9.10
N ALA A 39 2.67 -3.22 10.43
CA ALA A 39 2.11 -4.31 11.23
C ALA A 39 0.59 -4.45 11.00
N TYR A 40 -0.14 -3.33 11.02
CA TYR A 40 -1.57 -3.33 10.73
C TYR A 40 -1.88 -3.90 9.35
N LEU A 41 -1.13 -3.50 8.32
CA LEU A 41 -1.31 -4.01 6.96
C LEU A 41 -1.09 -5.54 6.92
N LEU A 42 -0.01 -6.04 7.52
CA LEU A 42 0.36 -7.46 7.51
C LEU A 42 -0.65 -8.33 8.28
N GLU A 43 -1.11 -7.86 9.45
CA GLU A 43 -2.03 -8.60 10.31
C GLU A 43 -3.48 -8.53 9.81
N SER A 44 -3.96 -7.32 9.49
CA SER A 44 -5.36 -7.09 9.13
C SER A 44 -5.64 -7.27 7.64
N LYS A 45 -4.58 -7.31 6.81
CA LYS A 45 -4.63 -7.39 5.35
C LYS A 45 -5.35 -6.21 4.69
N LYS A 46 -5.37 -5.05 5.37
CA LYS A 46 -6.08 -3.83 4.95
C LYS A 46 -5.20 -2.60 5.03
N VAL A 47 -5.50 -1.62 4.19
CA VAL A 47 -4.80 -0.32 4.21
C VAL A 47 -5.14 0.45 5.50
N PRO A 48 -4.15 1.00 6.23
CA PRO A 48 -4.37 1.76 7.47
C PRO A 48 -4.90 3.19 7.23
N VAL A 49 -6.02 3.32 6.49
CA VAL A 49 -6.57 4.60 5.98
C VAL A 49 -6.76 5.63 7.09
N LYS A 50 -7.22 5.22 8.28
CA LYS A 50 -7.44 6.13 9.42
C LYS A 50 -6.14 6.80 9.89
N LYS A 51 -5.01 6.10 9.84
CA LYS A 51 -3.71 6.65 10.26
C LYS A 51 -3.08 7.45 9.12
N LEU A 52 -3.18 6.95 7.89
CA LEU A 52 -2.73 7.65 6.68
C LEU A 52 -3.36 9.03 6.55
N MET A 53 -4.68 9.17 6.70
CA MET A 53 -5.36 10.48 6.61
C MET A 53 -4.86 11.52 7.63
N LYS A 54 -4.15 11.12 8.69
CA LYS A 54 -3.56 12.05 9.66
C LYS A 54 -2.19 12.59 9.23
N VAL A 55 -1.51 11.87 8.35
CA VAL A 55 -0.11 12.16 7.95
C VAL A 55 0.01 12.56 6.47
N ILE A 56 -0.96 12.18 5.64
CA ILE A 56 -0.98 12.49 4.21
C ILE A 56 -2.33 13.08 3.79
N ASN A 57 -2.26 14.15 2.99
CA ASN A 57 -3.44 14.83 2.45
C ASN A 57 -3.89 14.16 1.14
N VAL A 58 -4.51 12.99 1.25
CA VAL A 58 -5.07 12.24 0.12
C VAL A 58 -6.55 11.93 0.37
N SER A 59 -7.37 12.07 -0.67
CA SER A 59 -8.82 11.85 -0.56
C SER A 59 -9.19 10.38 -0.34
N ASN A 60 -10.33 10.15 0.32
CA ASN A 60 -10.86 8.81 0.55
C ASN A 60 -11.07 7.98 -0.72
N ASN A 61 -11.35 8.64 -1.86
CA ASN A 61 -11.54 7.93 -3.13
C ASN A 61 -10.26 7.26 -3.62
N ILE A 62 -9.08 7.85 -3.40
CA ILE A 62 -7.82 7.23 -3.83
C ILE A 62 -7.58 5.91 -3.09
N TYR A 63 -7.79 5.87 -1.77
CA TYR A 63 -7.63 4.63 -1.01
C TYR A 63 -8.59 3.54 -1.47
N LYS A 64 -9.86 3.88 -1.72
CA LYS A 64 -10.87 2.91 -2.18
C LYS A 64 -10.58 2.40 -3.59
N GLN A 65 -10.23 3.30 -4.50
CA GLN A 65 -10.00 2.99 -5.91
C GLN A 65 -8.74 2.16 -6.11
N TYR A 66 -7.71 2.40 -5.28
CA TYR A 66 -6.39 1.80 -5.44
C TYR A 66 -6.01 0.87 -4.29
N GLU A 67 -6.96 0.39 -3.49
CA GLU A 67 -6.70 -0.40 -2.28
C GLU A 67 -5.80 -1.61 -2.58
N CYS A 68 -6.17 -2.45 -3.54
CA CYS A 68 -5.41 -3.64 -3.90
C CYS A 68 -4.02 -3.30 -4.48
N TYR A 69 -3.90 -2.19 -5.22
CA TYR A 69 -2.62 -1.72 -5.76
C TYR A 69 -1.70 -1.21 -4.64
N ILE A 70 -2.23 -0.42 -3.69
CA ILE A 70 -1.51 0.06 -2.51
C ILE A 70 -1.00 -1.14 -1.71
N ILE A 71 -1.85 -2.12 -1.43
CA ILE A 71 -1.48 -3.34 -0.71
C ILE A 71 -0.33 -4.06 -1.45
N ALA A 72 -0.45 -4.27 -2.76
CA ALA A 72 0.57 -4.97 -3.53
C ALA A 72 1.92 -4.25 -3.51
N ILE A 73 1.95 -2.93 -3.74
CA ILE A 73 3.20 -2.15 -3.73
C ILE A 73 3.80 -2.11 -2.33
N ALA A 74 3.00 -1.86 -1.29
CA ALA A 74 3.49 -1.79 0.09
C ALA A 74 4.10 -3.13 0.53
N LEU A 75 3.45 -4.27 0.23
CA LEU A 75 4.01 -5.59 0.53
C LEU A 75 5.33 -5.83 -0.22
N MET A 76 5.39 -5.49 -1.51
CA MET A 76 6.64 -5.61 -2.26
C MET A 76 7.77 -4.78 -1.65
N GLN A 77 7.48 -3.56 -1.18
CA GLN A 77 8.47 -2.72 -0.50
C GLN A 77 8.90 -3.33 0.84
N ILE A 78 7.96 -3.70 1.71
CA ILE A 78 8.24 -4.30 3.03
C ILE A 78 9.14 -5.53 2.89
N PHE A 79 8.75 -6.50 2.05
CA PHE A 79 9.52 -7.73 1.88
C PHE A 79 10.86 -7.52 1.15
N LYS A 80 10.95 -6.52 0.27
CA LYS A 80 12.23 -6.12 -0.34
C LYS A 80 13.19 -5.55 0.70
N TYR A 81 12.71 -4.72 1.63
CA TYR A 81 13.53 -4.18 2.72
C TYR A 81 13.97 -5.27 3.70
N GLU A 82 13.10 -6.23 4.00
CA GLU A 82 13.49 -7.40 4.79
C GLU A 82 14.62 -8.16 4.10
N TYR A 83 14.48 -8.48 2.81
CA TYR A 83 15.51 -9.22 2.06
C TYR A 83 16.86 -8.47 1.98
N LEU A 84 16.86 -7.15 1.82
CA LEU A 84 18.09 -6.35 1.78
C LEU A 84 18.79 -6.21 3.14
N THR A 85 18.08 -6.41 4.25
CA THR A 85 18.66 -6.36 5.60
C THR A 85 19.40 -7.66 5.96
N PHE A 86 19.13 -8.76 5.24
CA PHE A 86 19.79 -10.05 5.44
C PHE A 86 21.02 -10.30 4.54
N LEU A 87 21.50 -9.27 3.82
CA LEU A 87 22.72 -9.29 2.99
C LEU A 87 23.79 -8.38 3.60
#